data_AF-A0A178V9F7-F1
#
_entry.id   AF-A0A178V9F7-F1
#
_cell.length_a   1.000
_cell.length_b   1.000
_cell.length_c   1.000
_cell.angle_alpha   90.00
_cell.angle_beta   90.00
_cell.angle_gamma   90.00
#
_symmetry.space_group_name_H-M   'P 1'
#
loop_
_entity.id
_entity.type
_entity.pdbx_description
1 polymer ?
#
loop_
_entity_poly.entity_id
_entity_poly.type
_entity_poly.pdbx_seq_one_letter_code
_entity_poly.pdbx_strand_id
1 'polypeptide(L)'
;MHKETNFWRENVTCFEENDFQILRVLLTILDTSSDPRSLAVACFDISQFIQYHAAGRVIVADLKAKERVMKLINHENAEVTKNAILCIQRLLLGAKYASFLQA
;
A
#
# COMPACT_ATOMS: atom_id res chain seq x y z
N MET A 1 9.03 -12.54 -4.08
CA MET A 1 7.56 -12.42 -4.08
C MET A 1 7.07 -10.96 -4.01
N HIS A 2 7.03 -10.27 -2.86
CA HIS A 2 6.46 -8.89 -2.77
C HIS A 2 7.09 -7.88 -3.74
N LYS A 3 8.38 -8.02 -4.05
CA LYS A 3 9.10 -7.11 -4.97
C LYS A 3 8.96 -7.49 -6.45
N GLU A 4 8.36 -8.63 -6.76
CA GLU A 4 8.26 -9.12 -8.15
C GLU A 4 7.03 -8.56 -8.83
N THR A 5 7.25 -7.84 -9.92
CA THR A 5 6.18 -7.23 -10.73
C THR A 5 5.18 -8.27 -11.25
N ASN A 6 5.65 -9.46 -11.63
CA ASN A 6 4.78 -10.51 -12.20
C ASN A 6 3.77 -11.01 -11.17
N PHE A 7 4.19 -11.21 -9.91
CA PHE A 7 3.30 -11.58 -8.82
C PHE A 7 2.11 -10.62 -8.72
N TRP A 8 2.36 -9.31 -8.73
CA TRP A 8 1.27 -8.33 -8.63
C TRP A 8 0.39 -8.32 -9.87
N ARG A 9 0.95 -8.38 -11.08
CA ARG A 9 0.12 -8.42 -12.29
C ARG A 9 -0.81 -9.63 -12.33
N GLU A 10 -0.38 -10.76 -11.80
CA GLU A 10 -1.14 -12.01 -11.82
C GLU A 10 -2.15 -12.11 -10.66
N ASN A 11 -1.82 -11.56 -9.48
CA ASN A 11 -2.56 -11.83 -8.25
C ASN A 11 -3.33 -10.62 -7.70
N VAL A 12 -3.20 -9.43 -8.29
CA VAL A 12 -3.79 -8.21 -7.71
C VAL A 12 -5.32 -8.27 -7.61
N THR A 13 -6.00 -8.97 -8.53
CA THR A 13 -7.47 -9.12 -8.47
C THR A 13 -7.91 -10.07 -7.35
N CYS A 14 -7.06 -10.99 -6.91
CA CYS A 14 -7.36 -11.87 -5.76
C CYS A 14 -7.49 -11.09 -4.45
N PHE A 15 -6.97 -9.86 -4.37
CA PHE A 15 -7.14 -8.99 -3.20
C PHE A 15 -8.58 -8.47 -3.07
N GLU A 16 -9.43 -8.61 -4.09
CA GLU A 16 -10.86 -8.29 -4.02
C GLU A 16 -11.69 -9.42 -3.40
N GLU A 17 -11.15 -10.63 -3.35
CA GLU A 17 -11.84 -11.79 -2.80
C GLU A 17 -12.14 -11.63 -1.30
N ASN A 18 -13.19 -12.30 -0.84
CA ASN A 18 -13.61 -12.33 0.56
C ASN A 18 -13.83 -10.92 1.15
N ASP A 19 -14.48 -10.02 0.40
CA ASP A 19 -14.72 -8.63 0.81
C ASP A 19 -13.41 -7.90 1.18
N PHE A 20 -12.42 -7.98 0.28
CA PHE A 20 -11.12 -7.34 0.44
C PHE A 20 -10.38 -7.77 1.72
N GLN A 21 -10.55 -9.02 2.17
CA GLN A 21 -10.02 -9.51 3.44
C GLN A 21 -8.51 -9.24 3.59
N ILE A 22 -7.74 -9.48 2.52
CA ILE A 22 -6.29 -9.27 2.52
C ILE A 22 -5.97 -7.79 2.78
N LEU A 23 -6.63 -6.86 2.07
CA LEU A 23 -6.45 -5.43 2.30
C LEU A 23 -6.85 -5.04 3.73
N ARG A 24 -7.96 -5.57 4.24
CA ARG A 24 -8.40 -5.29 5.62
C ARG A 24 -7.39 -5.77 6.66
N VAL A 25 -6.75 -6.92 6.44
CA VAL A 25 -5.67 -7.42 7.31
C VAL A 25 -4.46 -6.49 7.24
N LEU A 26 -4.03 -6.09 6.04
CA LEU A 26 -2.91 -5.13 5.89
C LEU A 26 -3.20 -3.81 6.62
N LEU A 27 -4.42 -3.29 6.52
CA LEU A 27 -4.82 -2.08 7.25
C LEU A 27 -4.89 -2.28 8.76
N THR A 28 -5.26 -3.48 9.22
CA THR A 28 -5.23 -3.83 10.64
C THR A 28 -3.80 -3.89 11.17
N ILE A 29 -2.85 -4.40 10.38
CA ILE A 29 -1.42 -4.38 10.72
C ILE A 29 -0.93 -2.95 10.90
N LEU A 30 -1.33 -2.01 10.03
CA LEU A 30 -0.94 -0.60 10.16
C LEU A 30 -1.40 0.04 11.48
N ASP A 31 -2.56 -0.39 12.01
CA ASP A 31 -3.13 0.19 13.24
C ASP A 31 -2.65 -0.50 14.52
N THR A 32 -2.27 -1.79 14.45
CA THR A 32 -2.05 -2.63 15.64
C THR A 32 -0.64 -3.15 15.81
N SER A 33 0.16 -3.24 14.75
CA SER A 33 1.52 -3.74 14.82
C SER A 33 2.48 -2.67 15.32
N SER A 34 3.37 -3.04 16.24
CA SER A 34 4.54 -2.25 16.61
C SER A 34 5.82 -2.72 15.92
N ASP A 35 5.78 -3.84 15.17
CA ASP A 35 6.94 -4.34 14.44
C ASP A 35 7.19 -3.47 13.18
N PRO A 36 8.35 -2.76 13.09
CA PRO A 36 8.64 -1.89 11.97
C PRO A 36 8.67 -2.62 10.63
N ARG A 37 9.10 -3.88 10.62
CA ARG A 37 9.16 -4.66 9.38
C ARG A 37 7.76 -4.94 8.84
N SER A 38 6.85 -5.39 9.70
CA SER A 38 5.45 -5.64 9.33
C SER A 38 4.77 -4.37 8.83
N LEU A 39 5.00 -3.22 9.48
CA LEU A 39 4.48 -1.92 9.05
C LEU A 39 5.03 -1.52 7.67
N ALA A 40 6.35 -1.67 7.46
CA ALA A 40 6.99 -1.35 6.19
C ALA A 40 6.45 -2.20 5.04
N VAL A 41 6.31 -3.52 5.26
CA VAL A 41 5.76 -4.45 4.27
C VAL A 41 4.29 -4.13 3.98
N ALA A 42 3.47 -3.86 5.01
CA ALA A 42 2.07 -3.51 4.80
C ALA A 42 1.89 -2.22 4.00
N CYS A 43 2.65 -1.17 4.31
CA CYS A 43 2.68 0.07 3.52
C CYS A 43 3.10 -0.20 2.07
N PHE A 44 4.13 -1.03 1.88
CA PHE A 44 4.61 -1.38 0.55
C PHE A 44 3.55 -2.15 -0.25
N ASP A 45 2.95 -3.18 0.31
CA ASP A 45 1.97 -4.03 -0.37
C ASP A 45 0.70 -3.24 -0.78
N ILE A 46 0.20 -2.37 0.10
CA ILE A 46 -0.91 -1.45 -0.26
C ILE A 46 -0.49 -0.55 -1.43
N SER A 47 0.74 -0.04 -1.42
CA SER A 47 1.26 0.78 -2.51
C SER A 47 1.34 0.01 -3.84
N GLN A 48 1.66 -1.29 -3.81
CA GLN A 48 1.69 -2.13 -5.02
C GLN A 48 0.28 -2.40 -5.51
N PHE A 49 -0.67 -2.71 -4.62
CA PHE A 49 -2.07 -2.87 -5.00
C PHE A 49 -2.60 -1.62 -5.73
N ILE A 50 -2.32 -0.41 -5.22
CA ILE A 50 -2.68 0.85 -5.89
C ILE A 50 -2.05 0.96 -7.29
N GLN A 51 -0.81 0.50 -7.46
CA GLN A 51 -0.08 0.61 -8.71
C GLN A 51 -0.63 -0.34 -9.79
N TYR A 52 -0.93 -1.59 -9.42
CA TYR A 52 -1.26 -2.64 -10.37
C TYR A 52 -2.77 -2.86 -10.55
N HIS A 53 -3.59 -2.42 -9.58
CA HIS A 53 -5.04 -2.54 -9.68
C HIS A 53 -5.67 -1.30 -10.32
N ALA A 54 -6.48 -1.48 -11.38
CA ALA A 54 -7.11 -0.37 -12.09
C ALA A 54 -7.98 0.51 -11.17
N ALA A 55 -8.75 -0.11 -10.28
CA ALA A 55 -9.57 0.56 -9.27
C ALA A 55 -8.85 0.74 -7.92
N GLY A 56 -7.56 0.42 -7.83
CA GLY A 56 -6.83 0.29 -6.57
C GLY A 56 -6.93 1.52 -5.68
N ARG A 57 -6.79 2.72 -6.26
CA ARG A 57 -6.94 4.00 -5.54
C ARG A 57 -8.32 4.17 -4.91
N VAL A 58 -9.38 3.88 -5.66
CA VAL A 58 -10.76 4.05 -5.19
C VAL A 58 -11.01 3.09 -4.05
N ILE A 59 -10.65 1.82 -4.22
CA ILE A 59 -10.83 0.77 -3.22
C ILE A 59 -10.10 1.11 -1.91
N VAL A 60 -8.81 1.47 -1.97
CA VAL A 60 -8.07 1.78 -0.73
C VAL A 60 -8.52 3.10 -0.09
N ALA A 61 -9.05 4.05 -0.87
CA ALA A 61 -9.63 5.27 -0.35
C ALA A 61 -10.93 4.98 0.41
N ASP A 62 -11.81 4.13 -0.14
CA ASP A 62 -13.05 3.69 0.51
C ASP A 62 -12.77 2.91 1.80
N LEU A 63 -11.68 2.13 1.83
CA LEU A 63 -11.20 1.45 3.03
C LEU A 63 -10.47 2.37 4.04
N LYS A 64 -10.42 3.69 3.77
CA LYS A 64 -9.80 4.72 4.62
C LYS A 64 -8.31 4.47 4.89
N ALA A 65 -7.59 3.91 3.92
CA ALA A 65 -6.16 3.62 4.06
C ALA A 65 -5.30 4.88 4.23
N LYS A 66 -5.70 6.01 3.62
CA LYS A 66 -4.96 7.27 3.66
C LYS A 66 -4.62 7.70 5.08
N GLU A 67 -5.62 7.76 5.96
CA GLU A 67 -5.45 8.24 7.33
C GLU A 67 -4.52 7.33 8.14
N ARG A 68 -4.58 6.02 7.90
CA ARG A 68 -3.73 5.03 8.60
C ARG A 68 -2.28 5.17 8.16
N VAL A 69 -2.02 5.23 6.86
CA VAL A 69 -0.65 5.37 6.32
C VAL A 69 -0.05 6.74 6.68
N MET A 70 -0.85 7.82 6.70
CA MET A 70 -0.39 9.15 7.09
C MET A 70 0.19 9.20 8.51
N LYS A 71 -0.26 8.33 9.44
CA LYS A 71 0.32 8.26 10.79
C LYS A 71 1.75 7.72 10.80
N LEU A 72 2.15 7.00 9.74
CA LEU A 72 3.43 6.29 9.64
C LEU A 72 4.49 7.04 8.82
N ILE A 73 4.17 8.19 8.23
CA ILE A 73 5.11 8.95 7.37
C ILE A 73 6.25 9.61 8.16
N ASN A 74 6.11 9.77 9.48
CA ASN A 74 7.13 10.33 10.38
C ASN A 74 7.57 9.27 11.40
N HIS A 75 7.53 7.99 11.03
CA HIS A 75 7.93 6.90 11.91
C HIS A 75 9.45 6.92 12.14
N GLU A 76 9.89 6.52 13.34
CA GLU A 76 11.32 6.51 13.74
C GLU A 76 12.17 5.61 12.82
N ASN A 77 11.60 4.49 12.38
CA ASN A 77 12.20 3.60 11.41
C ASN A 77 12.11 4.18 9.98
N ALA A 78 13.27 4.38 9.36
CA ALA A 78 13.39 4.95 8.02
C ALA A 78 12.72 4.12 6.92
N GLU A 79 12.67 2.79 7.06
CA GLU A 79 12.05 1.90 6.07
C GLU A 79 10.51 2.01 6.12
N VAL A 80 9.93 2.12 7.31
CA VAL A 80 8.50 2.40 7.48
C VAL A 80 8.15 3.74 6.84
N THR A 81 8.89 4.80 7.17
CA THR A 81 8.69 6.14 6.63
C THR A 81 8.79 6.16 5.10
N LYS A 82 9.83 5.52 4.54
CA LYS A 82 10.01 5.41 3.09
C LYS A 82 8.80 4.77 2.41
N ASN A 83 8.34 3.62 2.92
CA ASN A 83 7.23 2.89 2.32
C ASN A 83 5.88 3.59 2.52
N ALA A 84 5.68 4.26 3.66
CA ALA A 84 4.48 5.05 3.93
C ALA A 84 4.38 6.24 2.97
N ILE A 85 5.48 6.98 2.77
CA ILE A 85 5.54 8.09 1.81
C ILE A 85 5.27 7.59 0.38
N LEU A 86 5.89 6.49 -0.04
CA LEU A 86 5.64 5.90 -1.35
C LEU A 86 4.16 5.54 -1.54
N CYS A 87 3.53 4.94 -0.53
CA CYS A 87 2.12 4.58 -0.56
C CYS A 87 1.23 5.83 -0.70
N ILE A 88 1.50 6.89 0.07
CA ILE A 88 0.75 8.16 -0.03
C ILE A 88 0.95 8.82 -1.39
N GLN A 89 2.18 8.84 -1.92
CA GLN A 89 2.46 9.39 -3.24
C GLN A 89 1.64 8.68 -4.32
N ARG A 90 1.55 7.35 -4.29
CA ARG A 90 0.75 6.61 -5.28
C ARG A 90 -0.75 6.79 -5.10
N LEU A 91 -1.19 6.96 -3.85
CA LEU A 91 -2.59 7.22 -3.54
C LEU A 91 -3.04 8.60 -4.05
N LEU A 92 -2.19 9.62 -3.89
CA LEU A 92 -2.53 11.01 -4.22
C LEU A 92 -2.19 11.39 -5.67
N LEU A 93 -1.12 10.83 -6.23
CA LEU A 93 -0.67 11.15 -7.58
C LEU A 93 -1.28 10.17 -8.56
N GLY A 94 -1.95 10.69 -9.60
CA GLY A 94 -2.53 9.91 -10.69
C GLY A 94 -1.52 8.99 -11.38
N ALA A 95 -1.99 7.99 -12.12
CA ALA A 95 -1.13 6.91 -12.68
C ALA A 95 0.02 7.46 -13.55
N LYS A 96 -0.22 8.59 -14.23
CA LYS A 96 0.78 9.30 -15.03
C LYS A 96 1.92 9.93 -14.21
N TYR A 97 1.67 10.35 -12.98
CA TYR A 97 2.68 11.00 -12.12
C TYR A 97 3.47 9.99 -11.31
N ALA A 98 2.84 8.90 -10.87
CA ALA A 98 3.50 7.83 -10.14
C ALA A 98 4.60 7.13 -10.97
N SER A 99 4.42 7.00 -12.29
CA SER A 99 5.43 6.43 -13.20
C SER A 99 6.71 7.27 -13.33
N PHE A 100 6.62 8.60 -13.14
CA PHE A 100 7.80 9.47 -13.18
C PHE A 100 8.65 9.39 -11.91
N LEU A 101 8.08 8.94 -10.79
CA LEU A 101 8.81 8.75 -9.53
C LEU A 101 9.53 7.40 -9.44
N GLN A 102 9.38 6.54 -10.46
CA GLN A 102 10.00 5.22 -10.54
C GLN A 102 11.20 5.16 -11.50
N ALA A 103 11.60 6.31 -12.06
CA ALA A 103 12.77 6.48 -12.91
C ALA A 103 14.02 6.85 -12.08
#